data_AF-L5KZE7-F1
#
_entry.id   AF-L5KZE7-F1
#
_cell.length_a   1.000
_cell.length_b   1.000
_cell.length_c   1.000
_cell.angle_alpha   90.00
_cell.angle_beta   90.00
_cell.angle_gamma   90.00
#
_symmetry.space_group_name_H-M   'P 1'
#
loop_
_entity.id
_entity.type
_entity.pdbx_description
1 polymer ?
#
loop_
_entity_poly.entity_id
_entity_poly.type
_entity_poly.pdbx_seq_one_letter_code
_entity_poly.pdbx_strand_id
1 'polypeptide(L)' 'MTEEQSHSFLTEFINYVKQSKVVLLEDLASQVGLWTQDTINRIQDLLVEGTLTGVMDDWGKFIYIIPEELASVANFI' A
#
# COMPACT_ATOMS: atom_id res chain seq x y z
N MET A 1 -9.63 -12.51 16.30
CA MET A 1 -9.93 -12.28 14.88
C MET A 1 -9.97 -13.65 14.22
N THR A 2 -11.04 -13.99 13.50
CA THR A 2 -11.11 -15.25 12.71
C THR A 2 -10.32 -15.08 11.41
N GLU A 3 -9.86 -16.17 10.79
CA GLU A 3 -9.09 -16.14 9.52
C GLU A 3 -9.82 -15.36 8.41
N GLU A 4 -11.14 -15.53 8.28
CA GLU A 4 -11.97 -14.78 7.32
C GLU A 4 -11.95 -13.27 7.54
N GLN A 5 -11.99 -12.81 8.79
CA GLN A 5 -11.94 -11.37 9.09
C GLN A 5 -10.58 -10.76 8.76
N SER A 6 -9.50 -11.50 9.04
CA SER A 6 -8.14 -11.07 8.70
C SER A 6 -7.94 -10.96 7.18
N HIS A 7 -8.52 -11.90 6.42
CA HIS A 7 -8.45 -11.90 4.96
C HIS A 7 -9.29 -10.78 4.32
N SER A 8 -10.51 -10.55 4.84
CA SER A 8 -11.34 -9.41 4.42
C SER A 8 -10.60 -8.09 4.63
N PHE A 9 -10.03 -7.91 5.82
CA PHE A 9 -9.29 -6.70 6.18
C PHE A 9 -8.10 -6.44 5.26
N LEU A 10 -7.28 -7.47 4.98
CA LEU A 10 -6.16 -7.35 4.04
C LEU A 10 -6.63 -6.95 2.64
N THR A 11 -7.73 -7.55 2.18
CA THR A 11 -8.29 -7.28 0.85
C THR A 11 -8.77 -5.83 0.74
N GLU A 12 -9.51 -5.34 1.73
CA GLU A 12 -9.99 -3.95 1.79
C GLU A 12 -8.82 -2.95 1.85
N PHE A 13 -7.79 -3.25 2.65
CA PHE A 13 -6.58 -2.45 2.76
C PHE A 13 -5.87 -2.29 1.39
N ILE A 14 -5.63 -3.41 0.70
CA ILE A 14 -4.98 -3.40 -0.62
C ILE A 14 -5.81 -2.63 -1.63
N ASN A 15 -7.12 -2.86 -1.65
CA ASN A 15 -8.04 -2.18 -2.58
C ASN A 15 -8.05 -0.67 -2.37
N TYR A 16 -8.07 -0.21 -1.12
CA TYR A 16 -8.03 1.21 -0.81
C TYR A 16 -6.76 1.89 -1.37
N VAL A 17 -5.60 1.26 -1.17
CA VAL A 17 -4.31 1.79 -1.65
C VAL A 17 -4.28 1.87 -3.17
N LYS A 18 -4.72 0.80 -3.86
CA LYS A 18 -4.77 0.75 -5.33
C LYS A 18 -5.71 1.78 -5.93
N GLN A 19 -6.86 2.04 -5.29
CA GLN A 19 -7.85 3.00 -5.77
C GLN A 19 -7.42 4.45 -5.52
N SER A 20 -6.87 4.74 -4.34
CA SER A 20 -6.46 6.10 -3.96
C SER A 20 -5.27 6.61 -4.76
N LYS A 21 -4.40 5.69 -5.24
CA LYS A 21 -3.10 5.94 -5.91
C LYS A 21 -2.07 6.69 -5.07
N VAL A 22 -2.51 7.63 -4.26
CA VAL A 22 -1.70 8.45 -3.37
C VAL A 22 -2.33 8.37 -1.98
N VAL A 23 -1.54 7.95 -0.99
CA VAL A 23 -2.02 7.68 0.36
C VAL A 23 -1.09 8.29 1.39
N LEU A 24 -1.62 9.07 2.33
CA LEU A 24 -0.91 9.45 3.54
C LEU A 24 -1.01 8.29 4.53
N LEU A 25 0.13 7.82 5.03
CA LEU A 25 0.15 6.62 5.87
C LEU A 25 -0.50 6.86 7.23
N GLU A 26 -0.45 8.07 7.76
CA GLU A 26 -1.17 8.45 8.99
C GLU A 26 -2.70 8.42 8.81
N ASP A 27 -3.21 8.92 7.68
CA ASP A 27 -4.65 8.86 7.38
C ASP A 27 -5.11 7.43 7.19
N LEU A 28 -4.33 6.63 6.44
CA LEU A 28 -4.62 5.21 6.25
C LEU A 28 -4.67 4.49 7.61
N ALA A 29 -3.65 4.68 8.44
CA ALA A 29 -3.59 4.10 9.78
C ALA A 29 -4.81 4.47 10.63
N SER A 30 -5.20 5.75 10.60
CA SER A 30 -6.37 6.26 11.31
C SER A 30 -7.67 5.64 10.82
N GLN A 31 -7.82 5.46 9.50
CA GLN A 31 -9.00 4.83 8.91
C GLN A 31 -9.13 3.35 9.27
N VAL A 32 -8.01 2.62 9.32
CA VAL A 32 -8.00 1.18 9.62
C VAL A 32 -7.83 0.83 11.10
N GLY A 33 -7.69 1.85 11.95
CA GLY A 33 -7.49 1.68 13.39
C GLY A 33 -6.14 1.04 13.76
N LEU A 34 -5.11 1.24 12.93
CA LEU A 34 -3.76 0.77 13.17
C LEU A 34 -2.84 1.92 13.62
N TRP A 35 -1.69 1.57 14.18
CA TRP A 35 -0.62 2.55 14.32
C TRP A 35 0.01 2.84 12.96
N THR A 36 0.50 4.07 12.77
CA THR A 36 1.19 4.48 11.54
C THR A 36 2.37 3.54 11.23
N GLN A 37 3.14 3.14 12.25
CA GLN A 37 4.27 2.22 12.05
C GLN A 37 3.82 0.82 11.59
N ASP A 38 2.72 0.29 12.11
CA ASP A 38 2.16 -0.98 11.66
C ASP A 38 1.67 -0.89 10.21
N THR A 39 1.10 0.25 9.83
CA THR A 39 0.67 0.54 8.46
C THR A 39 1.87 0.62 7.52
N ILE A 40 2.95 1.28 7.92
CA ILE A 40 4.22 1.34 7.18
C ILE A 40 4.78 -0.05 6.96
N ASN A 41 4.92 -0.84 8.04
CA ASN A 41 5.47 -2.20 7.97
C ASN A 41 4.64 -3.08 7.03
N ARG A 42 3.30 -2.95 7.07
CA ARG A 42 2.42 -3.72 6.19
C ARG A 42 2.53 -3.31 4.73
N ILE A 43 2.67 -2.02 4.42
CA ILE A 43 2.95 -1.57 3.04
C ILE A 43 4.29 -2.11 2.56
N GLN A 44 5.32 -2.08 3.40
CA GLN A 44 6.65 -2.61 3.07
C GLN A 44 6.62 -4.12 2.79
N ASP A 45 5.91 -4.89 3.61
CA ASP A 45 5.74 -6.34 3.40
C ASP A 45 5.05 -6.62 2.05
N LEU A 46 3.95 -5.91 1.76
CA LEU A 46 3.22 -6.02 0.50
C LEU A 46 4.04 -5.59 -0.74
N LEU A 47 5.00 -4.67 -0.57
CA LEU A 47 5.96 -4.29 -1.61
C LEU A 47 7.00 -5.40 -1.86
N VAL A 48 7.51 -6.02 -0.78
CA VAL A 48 8.45 -7.15 -0.86
C VAL A 48 7.80 -8.37 -1.52
N GLU A 49 6.54 -8.63 -1.21
CA GLU A 49 5.75 -9.71 -1.85
C GLU A 49 5.36 -9.40 -3.31
N GLY A 50 5.47 -8.15 -3.75
CA GLY A 50 5.02 -7.70 -5.08
C GLY A 50 3.50 -7.56 -5.22
N THR A 51 2.75 -7.69 -4.13
CA THR A 51 1.29 -7.48 -4.09
C THR A 51 0.92 -6.01 -4.35
N LEU A 52 1.75 -5.11 -3.84
CA LEU A 52 1.76 -3.68 -4.14
C LEU A 52 3.05 -3.30 -4.85
N THR A 53 2.96 -2.24 -5.62
CA THR A 53 4.07 -1.63 -6.35
C THR A 53 3.95 -0.12 -6.17
N GLY A 54 5.05 0.55 -5.86
CA GLY A 54 4.98 1.97 -5.55
C GLY A 54 6.24 2.50 -4.87
N VAL A 55 6.18 3.77 -4.50
CA VAL A 55 7.27 4.46 -3.80
C VAL A 55 6.73 5.13 -2.55
N MET A 56 7.54 5.13 -1.50
CA MET A 56 7.27 5.86 -0.26
C MET A 56 8.22 7.05 -0.20
N ASP A 57 7.72 8.20 0.23
CA ASP A 57 8.52 9.40 0.44
C ASP A 57 8.90 9.57 1.93
N ASP A 58 9.89 10.42 2.22
CA ASP A 58 10.39 10.68 3.58
C ASP A 58 9.33 11.31 4.52
N TRP A 59 8.29 11.94 3.96
CA TRP A 59 7.20 12.56 4.70
C TRP A 59 6.02 11.61 4.99
N GLY A 60 6.15 10.31 4.69
CA GLY A 60 5.14 9.31 5.03
C GLY A 60 3.97 9.23 4.06
N LYS A 61 4.16 9.65 2.80
CA LYS A 61 3.24 9.43 1.69
C LYS A 61 3.66 8.19 0.92
N PHE A 62 2.69 7.37 0.56
CA PHE A 62 2.85 6.27 -0.37
C PHE A 62 2.18 6.59 -1.70
N ILE A 63 2.88 6.33 -2.81
CA ILE A 63 2.37 6.47 -4.17
C ILE A 63 2.36 5.09 -4.82
N TYR A 64 1.17 4.55 -5.03
CA TYR A 64 0.97 3.31 -5.75
C TYR A 64 1.21 3.54 -7.25
N ILE A 65 2.05 2.69 -7.84
CA ILE A 65 2.35 2.70 -9.26
C ILE A 65 1.85 1.40 -9.86
N ILE A 66 1.08 1.47 -10.93
CA ILE A 66 0.54 0.28 -11.58
C ILE A 66 1.71 -0.47 -12.24
N PRO A 67 1.81 -1.80 -12.12
CA PRO A 67 2.91 -2.57 -12.70
C PRO A 67 3.12 -2.32 -14.21
N GLU A 68 2.04 -2.11 -14.97
CA GLU A 68 2.09 -1.77 -16.40
C GLU A 68 2.73 -0.39 -16.66
N GLU A 69 2.58 0.56 -15.74
CA GLU A 69 3.24 1.87 -15.82
C GLU A 69 4.73 1.78 -15.48
N LEU A 70 5.14 0.89 -14.56
CA LEU A 70 6.56 0.62 -14.30
C LEU A 70 7.27 0.08 -15.54
N ALA A 71 6.63 -0.83 -16.29
CA ALA A 71 7.17 -1.37 -17.54
C ALA A 71 7.30 -0.30 -18.62
N SER A 72 6.38 0.66 -18.67
CA SER A 72 6.46 1.78 -19.60
C SER A 72 7.65 2.69 -19.28
N VAL A 73 7.90 3.01 -18.00
CA VAL A 73 9.06 3.82 -17.58
C VAL A 73 10.39 3.11 -17.86
N ALA A 74 10.46 1.79 -17.65
CA ALA A 74 11.67 1.00 -17.92
C ALA A 74 12.10 1.00 -19.41
N ASN A 75 11.17 1.27 -20.34
CA ASN A 75 11.45 1.35 -21.78
C ASN A 75 11.94 2.73 -22.25
N PHE A 76 12.03 3.73 -21.37
CA PHE A 76 12.46 5.10 -21.72
C PHE A 76 13.92 5.43 -21.35
N ILE A 77 14.70 4.45 -20.87
CA ILE A 77 16.13 4.60 -20.52
C ILE A 77 17.05 3.91 -21.54
#